data_AF-A0A2H0S855-F1
#
_entry.id   AF-A0A2H0S855-F1
#
_cell.length_a   1.000
_cell.length_b   1.000
_cell.length_c   1.000
_cell.angle_alpha   90.00
_cell.angle_beta   90.00
_cell.angle_gamma   90.00
#
_symmetry.space_group_name_H-M   'P 1'
#
loop_
_entity.id
_entity.type
_entity.pdbx_description
1 polymer ?
#
loop_
_entity_poly.entity_id
_entity_poly.type
_entity_poly.pdbx_seq_one_letter_code
_entity_poly.pdbx_strand_id
1 'polypeptide(L)' 'MKKLLLLTLFLAACSTEAPSEYPEDATQSEINMATQMNITVEELRAQTPEAHMKMMQEMQVKSAN' A
#
# COMPACT_ATOMS: atom_id res chain seq x y z
N MET A 1 -48.68 17.10 4.49
CA MET A 1 -47.41 17.05 3.73
C MET A 1 -46.29 17.74 4.53
N LYS A 2 -45.74 17.09 5.56
CA LYS A 2 -44.63 17.62 6.39
C LYS A 2 -43.58 16.56 6.78
N LYS A 3 -43.75 15.32 6.33
CA LYS A 3 -42.88 14.19 6.70
C LYS A 3 -41.77 13.91 5.68
N LEU A 4 -41.72 14.64 4.57
CA LEU A 4 -40.79 14.38 3.46
C LEU A 4 -39.53 15.27 3.47
N LEU A 5 -39.34 16.13 4.48
CA LEU A 5 -38.19 17.03 4.57
C LEU A 5 -37.05 16.51 5.46
N LEU A 6 -37.30 15.48 6.28
CA LEU A 6 -36.28 14.94 7.21
C LEU A 6 -35.42 13.82 6.61
N LEU A 7 -35.81 13.26 5.46
CA LEU A 7 -35.12 12.10 4.89
C LEU A 7 -33.89 12.45 4.04
N THR A 8 -33.72 13.71 3.63
CA THR A 8 -32.60 14.13 2.76
C THR A 8 -31.35 14.57 3.53
N LEU A 9 -31.44 14.75 4.86
CA LEU A 9 -30.31 15.25 5.66
C LEU A 9 -29.31 14.14 6.08
N PHE A 10 -29.69 12.86 5.96
CA PHE A 10 -28.82 11.75 6.39
C PHE A 10 -27.79 11.30 5.35
N LEU A 11 -27.84 11.80 4.11
CA LEU A 11 -26.99 11.31 3.02
C LEU A 11 -25.70 12.10 2.78
N ALA A 12 -25.42 13.15 3.58
CA ALA A 12 -24.26 14.03 3.38
C ALA A 12 -23.05 13.70 4.27
N ALA A 13 -23.07 12.61 5.05
CA ALA A 13 -22.03 12.33 6.05
C ALA A 13 -20.92 11.36 5.62
N CYS A 14 -20.94 10.83 4.40
CA CYS A 14 -19.95 9.84 3.94
C CYS A 14 -19.10 10.34 2.76
N SER A 15 -18.80 11.64 2.70
CA SER A 15 -17.68 12.14 1.89
C SER A 15 -16.38 11.96 2.68
N THR A 16 -16.07 10.72 3.05
CA THR A 16 -14.75 10.38 3.55
C THR A 16 -13.86 10.38 2.32
N GLU A 17 -13.17 11.50 2.06
CA GLU A 17 -11.99 11.48 1.20
C GLU A 17 -11.14 10.32 1.69
N ALA A 18 -11.09 9.25 0.91
CA ALA A 18 -10.27 8.10 1.24
C ALA A 18 -8.84 8.65 1.33
N PRO A 19 -8.16 8.52 2.49
CA PRO A 19 -6.76 8.92 2.55
C PRO A 19 -6.04 8.17 1.44
N SER A 20 -5.27 8.89 0.64
CA SER A 20 -4.38 8.32 -0.36
C SER A 20 -3.62 7.18 0.31
N GLU A 21 -3.90 5.94 -0.09
CA GLU A 21 -3.29 4.73 0.48
C GLU A 21 -1.79 4.64 0.16
N TYR A 22 -1.28 5.60 -0.63
CA TYR A 22 0.07 5.67 -1.13
C TYR A 22 0.74 7.03 -0.81
N PRO A 23 2.07 7.05 -0.63
CA PRO A 23 2.85 8.29 -0.55
C PRO A 23 2.59 9.21 -1.75
N GLU A 24 2.57 10.53 -1.53
CA GLU A 24 2.36 11.52 -2.60
C GLU A 24 3.45 11.48 -3.68
N ASP A 25 4.64 10.98 -3.34
CA ASP A 25 5.79 10.83 -4.23
C ASP A 25 5.93 9.42 -4.81
N ALA A 26 4.98 8.51 -4.51
CA ALA A 26 5.03 7.15 -5.04
C ALA A 26 4.77 7.13 -6.55
N THR A 27 5.68 6.53 -7.29
CA THR A 27 5.48 6.28 -8.72
C THR A 27 4.45 5.16 -8.91
N GLN A 28 3.75 5.16 -10.05
CA GLN A 28 2.81 4.07 -10.38
C GLN A 28 3.48 2.68 -10.38
N SER A 29 4.77 2.62 -10.73
CA SER A 29 5.52 1.37 -10.68
C SER A 29 5.70 0.86 -9.25
N GLU A 30 6.02 1.75 -8.30
CA GLU A 30 6.16 1.38 -6.89
C GLU A 30 4.83 0.90 -6.32
N ILE A 31 3.74 1.59 -6.64
CA ILE A 31 2.38 1.20 -6.25
C ILE A 31 2.08 -0.21 -6.79
N ASN A 32 2.27 -0.45 -8.09
CA ASN A 32 2.00 -1.75 -8.69
C ASN A 32 2.83 -2.88 -8.08
N MET A 33 4.09 -2.61 -7.71
CA MET A 33 4.97 -3.60 -7.08
C MET A 33 4.53 -3.88 -5.63
N ALA A 34 4.27 -2.84 -4.86
CA ALA A 34 3.78 -2.95 -3.48
C ALA A 34 2.45 -3.72 -3.42
N THR A 35 1.49 -3.40 -4.29
CA THR A 35 0.22 -4.13 -4.43
C THR A 35 0.43 -5.61 -4.78
N GLN A 36 1.30 -5.91 -5.76
CA GLN A 36 1.58 -7.30 -6.14
C GLN A 36 2.24 -8.11 -5.02
N MET A 37 3.07 -7.46 -4.21
CA MET A 37 3.75 -8.07 -3.06
C MET A 37 2.90 -8.06 -1.79
N ASN A 38 1.71 -7.45 -1.82
CA ASN A 38 0.85 -7.24 -0.67
C ASN A 38 1.59 -6.60 0.52
N ILE A 39 2.40 -5.57 0.22
CA ILE A 39 3.12 -4.71 1.17
C ILE A 39 2.86 -3.24 0.82
N THR A 40 3.26 -2.33 1.69
CA THR A 40 3.25 -0.87 1.46
C THR A 40 4.42 -0.42 0.57
N VAL A 41 4.31 0.78 -0.01
CA VAL A 41 5.39 1.38 -0.80
C VAL A 41 6.61 1.67 0.10
N GLU A 42 6.39 2.02 1.36
CA GLU A 42 7.43 2.22 2.35
C GLU A 42 8.18 0.92 2.66
N GLU A 43 7.45 -0.19 2.85
CA GLU A 43 8.06 -1.51 3.04
C GLU A 43 8.83 -1.96 1.80
N LEU A 44 8.33 -1.64 0.60
CA LEU A 44 9.04 -1.88 -0.65
C LEU A 44 10.36 -1.09 -0.71
N ARG A 45 10.34 0.20 -0.35
CA ARG A 45 11.53 1.07 -0.31
C ARG A 45 12.52 0.68 0.79
N ALA A 46 12.03 0.13 1.89
CA ALA A 46 12.83 -0.36 3.00
C ALA A 46 13.54 -1.70 2.69
N GLN A 47 13.26 -2.35 1.55
CA GLN A 47 14.02 -3.50 1.10
C GLN A 47 15.44 -3.04 0.72
N THR A 48 16.36 -3.14 1.67
CA THR A 48 17.74 -2.73 1.45
C THR A 48 18.46 -3.72 0.53
N PRO A 49 19.38 -3.24 -0.31
CA PRO A 49 20.31 -4.11 -1.04
C PRO A 49 21.07 -5.08 -0.13
N GLU A 50 21.31 -4.72 1.13
CA GLU A 50 21.98 -5.56 2.12
C GLU A 50 21.18 -6.81 2.49
N ALA A 51 19.86 -6.69 2.68
CA ALA A 51 19.00 -7.85 2.91
C ALA A 51 19.02 -8.80 1.69
N HIS A 52 19.02 -8.22 0.48
CA HIS A 52 19.13 -8.98 -0.76
C HIS A 52 20.51 -9.66 -0.89
N MET A 53 21.61 -8.95 -0.59
CA MET A 53 22.96 -9.53 -0.60
C MET A 53 23.12 -10.67 0.39
N LYS A 54 22.55 -10.54 1.59
CA LYS A 54 22.58 -11.60 2.61
C LYS A 54 21.82 -12.84 2.15
N MET A 55 20.63 -12.67 1.56
CA MET A 55 19.86 -13.78 0.98
C MET A 55 20.65 -14.50 -0.13
N MET A 56 21.35 -13.75 -0.99
CA MET A 56 22.18 -14.32 -2.05
C MET A 56 23.39 -15.08 -1.51
N GLN A 57 24.02 -14.59 -0.45
CA GLN A 57 25.10 -15.31 0.24
C GLN A 57 24.61 -16.62 0.86
N GLU A 58 23.46 -16.59 1.54
CA GLU A 58 22.87 -17.78 2.17
C GLU A 58 22.51 -18.86 1.12
N MET A 59 22.01 -18.46 -0.06
CA MET A 59 21.74 -19.40 -1.15
C MET A 59 23.02 -19.99 -1.77
N GLN A 60 24.09 -19.19 -1.91
CA GLN A 60 25.38 -19.72 -2.41
C GLN A 60 25.96 -20.77 -1.45
N VAL A 61 25.93 -20.52 -0.15
CA VAL A 61 26.41 -21.48 0.86
C VAL A 61 25.57 -22.75 0.86
N LYS A 62 24.25 -22.63 0.70
CA LYS A 62 23.33 -23.77 0.68
C LYS A 62 23.45 -24.62 -0.60
N SER A 63 23.84 -24.02 -1.73
CA SER A 63 24.03 -24.74 -3.00
C SER A 63 25.42 -25.37 -3.15
N ALA A 64 26.38 -25.01 -2.28
CA ALA A 64 27.73 -25.56 -2.29
C ALA A 64 27.91 -26.77 -1.35
N ASN A 65 26.87 -27.09 -0.56
CA ASN A 65 26.75 -28.32 0.23
C ASN A 65 25.77 -29.30 -0.41
#